data_AF-A0A2D8BEJ6-F1
#
_entry.id   AF-A0A2D8BEJ6-F1
#
_cell.length_a   1.000
_cell.length_b   1.000
_cell.length_c   1.000
_cell.angle_alpha   90.00
_cell.angle_beta   90.00
_cell.angle_gamma   90.00
#
_symmetry.space_group_name_H-M   'P 1'
#
loop_
_entity.id
_entity.type
_entity.pdbx_description
1 polymer ?
#
loop_
_entity_poly.entity_id
_entity_poly.type
_entity_poly.pdbx_seq_one_letter_code
_entity_poly.pdbx_strand_id
1 'polypeptide(L)' 'QKPLVRTVGNYALSFEWESGCSSGIYRFERIWDLAHRRDPDRGRPYVHGAW' A
#
# COMPACT_ATOMS: atom_id res chain seq x y z
N GLN A 1 13.66 9.70 -2.49
CA GLN A 1 13.82 9.65 -1.03
C GLN A 1 13.15 8.38 -0.50
N LYS A 2 13.56 7.85 0.66
CA LYS A 2 12.89 6.70 1.29
C LYS A 2 11.74 7.23 2.18
N PRO A 3 10.51 6.72 2.07
CA PRO A 3 9.40 7.17 2.91
C PRO A 3 9.58 6.68 4.35
N LEU A 4 8.96 7.39 5.30
CA LEU A 4 8.72 6.84 6.63
C LEU A 4 7.59 5.81 6.53
N VAL A 5 7.80 4.64 7.09
CA VAL A 5 6.80 3.55 7.08
C VAL A 5 6.12 3.50 8.44
N ARG A 6 4.78 3.57 8.44
CA ARG A 6 3.97 3.40 9.65
C ARG A 6 3.03 2.22 9.50
N THR A 7 2.83 1.49 10.60
CA THR A 7 1.82 0.44 10.67
C THR A 7 0.45 1.06 10.89
N VAL A 8 -0.54 0.64 10.12
CA VAL A 8 -1.95 0.96 10.32
C VAL A 8 -2.61 -0.23 10.99
N GLY A 9 -2.79 -0.13 12.32
CA GLY A 9 -3.18 -1.27 13.14
C GLY A 9 -2.26 -2.48 12.90
N ASN A 10 -2.86 -3.66 12.77
CA ASN A 10 -2.16 -4.92 12.50
C ASN A 10 -2.49 -5.49 11.12
N TYR A 11 -2.91 -4.66 10.15
CA TYR A 11 -3.38 -5.17 8.84
C TYR A 11 -2.78 -4.46 7.62
N ALA A 12 -2.06 -3.35 7.80
CA ALA A 12 -1.53 -2.59 6.67
C ALA A 12 -0.36 -1.66 7.04
N LEU A 13 0.26 -1.08 6.02
CA LEU A 13 1.26 -0.03 6.11
C LEU A 13 0.78 1.26 5.44
N SER A 14 1.16 2.40 5.99
CA SER A 14 1.13 3.70 5.32
C SER A 14 2.56 4.19 5.05
N PHE A 15 2.71 4.95 3.96
CA PHE A 15 3.99 5.52 3.53
C PHE A 15 3.89 7.03 3.56
N GLU A 16 4.70 7.66 4.42
CA GLU A 16 4.78 9.11 4.56
C GLU A 16 6.01 9.62 3.79
N TRP A 17 5.76 10.50 2.82
CA TRP A 17 6.77 11.14 1.99
C TRP A 17 6.94 12.60 2.41
N GLU A 18 8.18 13.12 2.44
CA GLU A 18 8.43 14.54 2.71
C GLU A 18 7.95 15.43 1.57
N SER A 19 8.02 14.94 0.33
CA SER A 19 7.42 15.58 -0.84
C SER A 19 6.67 14.56 -1.69
N GLY A 20 5.48 14.94 -2.17
CA GLY A 20 4.59 14.05 -2.94
C GLY A 20 3.34 13.65 -2.16
N CYS A 21 2.76 12.51 -2.53
CA CYS A 21 1.48 12.04 -1.99
C CYS A 21 1.70 10.98 -0.91
N SER A 22 1.30 11.27 0.32
CA SER A 22 1.31 10.34 1.47
C SER A 22 -0.03 9.65 1.68
N SER A 23 -0.94 9.70 0.70
CA SER A 23 -2.25 9.07 0.79
C SER A 23 -2.17 7.58 0.42
N GLY A 24 -2.98 6.78 1.10
CA GLY A 24 -3.12 5.35 0.84
C GLY A 24 -2.69 4.47 2.00
N ILE A 25 -3.40 3.35 2.13
CA ILE A 25 -3.14 2.30 3.10
C ILE A 25 -2.96 1.00 2.31
N TYR A 26 -1.83 0.34 2.53
CA TYR A 26 -1.41 -0.82 1.76
C TYR A 26 -1.44 -2.05 2.65
N ARG A 27 -2.42 -2.92 2.42
CA ARG A 27 -2.54 -4.20 3.15
C ARG A 27 -1.33 -5.09 2.91
N PHE A 28 -0.98 -5.90 3.91
CA PHE A 28 0.20 -6.77 3.84
C PHE A 28 0.15 -7.73 2.65
N GLU A 29 -1.02 -8.29 2.35
CA GLU A 29 -1.24 -9.23 1.24
C GLU A 29 -0.95 -8.54 -0.11
N ARG A 30 -1.37 -7.29 -0.27
CA ARG A 30 -1.09 -6.51 -1.48
C ARG A 30 0.40 -6.28 -1.65
N ILE A 31 1.09 -5.86 -0.58
CA ILE A 31 2.54 -5.63 -0.61
C ILE A 31 3.28 -6.93 -0.94
N TRP A 32 2.82 -8.06 -0.37
CA TRP A 32 3.35 -9.38 -0.66
C TRP A 32 3.21 -9.74 -2.14
N ASP A 33 2.02 -9.58 -2.72
CA ASP A 33 1.80 -9.86 -4.14
C ASP A 33 2.67 -8.98 -5.04
N LEU A 34 2.77 -7.67 -4.75
CA LEU A 34 3.64 -6.75 -5.46
C LEU A 34 5.12 -7.17 -5.40
N ALA A 35 5.61 -7.57 -4.22
CA ALA A 35 6.98 -8.06 -4.03
C ALA A 35 7.27 -9.33 -4.85
N HIS A 36 6.25 -10.15 -5.09
CA HIS A 36 6.33 -11.38 -5.88
C HIS A 36 5.96 -11.18 -7.36
N ARG A 37 5.81 -9.93 -7.83
CA ARG A 37 5.38 -9.59 -9.20
C ARG A 37 4.05 -10.26 -9.59
N ARG A 38 3.15 -10.44 -8.62
CA ARG A 38 1.78 -10.90 -8.82
C ARG A 38 0.86 -9.69 -8.91
N ASP A 39 -0.23 -9.82 -9.65
CA ASP A 39 -1.26 -8.79 -9.73
C ASP A 39 -2.15 -8.84 -8.47
N PRO A 40 -2.05 -7.85 -7.55
CA PRO A 40 -2.88 -7.83 -6.35
C PRO A 40 -4.35 -7.49 -6.65
N ASP A 41 -4.64 -6.89 -7.80
CA ASP A 41 -5.97 -6.45 -8.19
C ASP A 41 -6.73 -7.52 -8.99
N ARG A 42 -6.07 -8.61 -9.37
CA ARG A 42 -6.65 -9.75 -10.10
C ARG A 42 -7.39 -9.31 -11.36
N GLY A 43 -6.79 -8.42 -12.13
CA GLY A 43 -7.32 -7.84 -13.36
C GLY A 43 -8.40 -6.78 -13.14
N ARG A 44 -8.69 -6.38 -11.89
CA ARG A 44 -9.65 -5.31 -11.60
C ARG A 44 -8.94 -3.96 -11.51
N PRO A 45 -9.64 -2.83 -11.70
CA PRO A 45 -9.09 -1.53 -11.42
C PRO A 45 -8.69 -1.41 -9.95
N TYR A 46 -7.54 -0.80 -9.67
CA TYR A 46 -7.11 -0.52 -8.31
C TYR A 46 -8.07 0.46 -7.64
N VAL A 47 -8.65 0.06 -6.50
CA VAL A 47 -9.55 0.90 -5.71
C VAL A 47 -8.77 1.43 -4.50
N HIS A 48 -8.64 2.75 -4.42
CA HIS A 48 -8.16 3.42 -3.21
C HIS A 48 -9.34 3.73 -2.27
N GLY A 49 -9.32 3.27 -1.02
CA GLY A 49 -10.34 3.66 -0.03
C GLY A 49 -10.54 2.65 1.10
N ALA A 50 -11.14 3.13 2.19
CA ALA A 50 -11.77 2.26 3.18
C ALA A 50 -12.94 1.56 2.48
N TRP A 51 -12.85 0.24 2.40
CA TRP A 51 -13.86 -0.63 1.80
C TRP A 51 -15.22 -0.45 2.49
#